data_AF-A0A061H3B3-F1
#
_entry.id   AF-A0A061H3B3-F1
#
_cell.length_a   1.000
_cell.length_b   1.000
_cell.length_c   1.000
_cell.angle_alpha   90.00
_cell.angle_beta   90.00
_cell.angle_gamma   90.00
#
_symmetry.space_group_name_H-M   'P 1'
#
loop_
_entity.id
_entity.type
_entity.pdbx_description
1 polymer ?
#
loop_
_entity_poly.entity_id
_entity_poly.type
_entity_poly.pdbx_seq_one_letter_code
_entity_poly.pdbx_strand_id
1 'polypeptide(L)' 'MSLFGFRAYPTPILKPTWPFMVAGGIVFFGINKLQTILVATEESRKDPRNPYAQSLLKEAH' A
#
# COMPACT_ATOMS: atom_id res chain seq x y z
N MET A 1 4.77 -31.72 -18.45
CA MET A 1 3.61 -31.48 -17.57
C MET A 1 3.72 -32.45 -16.40
N SER A 2 3.81 -31.97 -15.16
CA SER A 2 3.80 -32.87 -13.98
C SER A 2 2.44 -33.54 -13.88
N LEU A 3 2.40 -34.87 -13.91
CA LEU A 3 1.16 -35.66 -13.92
C LEU A 3 0.42 -35.65 -12.56
N PHE A 4 1.08 -35.20 -11.49
CA PHE A 4 0.55 -35.21 -10.11
C PHE A 4 0.67 -33.85 -9.39
N GLY A 5 0.85 -32.77 -10.15
CA GLY A 5 1.06 -31.42 -9.61
C GLY A 5 2.45 -31.22 -9.00
N PHE A 6 2.71 -30.03 -8.47
CA PHE A 6 3.94 -29.73 -7.73
C PHE A 6 3.70 -30.00 -6.23
N ARG A 7 4.62 -30.72 -5.59
CA ARG A 7 4.56 -30.91 -4.14
C ARG A 7 5.03 -29.64 -3.43
N ALA A 8 4.18 -29.09 -2.56
CA ALA A 8 4.59 -28.00 -1.67
C ALA A 8 5.44 -28.58 -0.51
N TYR A 9 6.64 -28.04 -0.34
CA TYR A 9 7.53 -28.39 0.75
C TYR A 9 7.47 -27.32 1.85
N PRO A 10 7.52 -27.68 3.14
CA PRO A 10 7.45 -26.72 4.24
C PRO A 10 8.78 -25.98 4.40
N THR A 11 9.06 -25.05 3.48
CA THR A 11 10.25 -24.20 3.55
C THR A 11 10.05 -23.08 4.58
N PRO A 12 11.06 -22.79 5.42
CA PRO A 12 10.95 -21.74 6.42
C PRO A 12 11.07 -20.35 5.76
N ILE A 13 9.95 -19.83 5.26
CA ILE A 13 9.90 -18.52 4.58
C ILE A 13 9.86 -17.37 5.59
N LEU A 14 9.01 -17.48 6.62
CA LEU A 14 8.76 -16.37 7.54
C LEU A 14 10.00 -15.94 8.35
N LYS A 15 10.83 -16.91 8.79
CA LYS A 15 12.00 -16.66 9.65
C LYS A 15 13.07 -15.76 8.98
N PRO A 16 13.42 -15.94 7.70
CA PRO A 16 14.31 -15.01 7.03
C PRO A 16 13.59 -13.77 6.48
N THR A 17 12.31 -13.85 6.09
CA THR A 17 11.66 -12.74 5.38
C THR A 17 10.95 -11.72 6.25
N TRP A 18 10.71 -12.00 7.54
CA TRP A 18 9.97 -11.08 8.42
C TRP A 18 10.54 -9.66 8.50
N PRO A 19 11.87 -9.38 8.44
CA PRO A 19 12.36 -8.01 8.49
C PRO A 19 11.93 -7.21 7.25
N PHE A 20 11.84 -7.86 6.08
CA PHE A 20 11.35 -7.23 4.85
C PHE A 20 9.85 -6.96 4.92
N MET A 21 9.08 -7.87 5.52
CA MET A 21 7.64 -7.65 5.73
C MET A 21 7.40 -6.46 6.68
N VAL A 22 8.19 -6.37 7.76
CA VAL A 22 8.15 -5.23 8.69
C VAL A 22 8.54 -3.93 7.99
N ALA A 23 9.65 -3.92 7.23
CA ALA A 23 10.07 -2.75 6.47
C ALA A 23 9.00 -2.31 5.47
N GLY A 24 8.37 -3.26 4.75
CA GLY A 24 7.24 -3.00 3.87
C GLY A 24 6.06 -2.37 4.59
N GLY A 25 5.72 -2.85 5.79
CA GLY A 25 4.67 -2.26 6.63
C GLY A 25 4.99 -0.82 7.07
N ILE A 26 6.24 -0.55 7.46
CA ILE A 26 6.69 0.79 7.84
C ILE A 26 6.59 1.74 6.65
N VAL A 27 7.12 1.35 5.49
CA VAL A 27 7.09 2.16 4.27
C VAL A 27 5.65 2.41 3.82
N PHE A 28 4.80 1.38 3.85
CA PHE A 28 3.39 1.51 3.50
C PHE A 28 2.69 2.54 4.38
N PHE A 29 2.89 2.48 5.69
CA PHE A 29 2.31 3.46 6.63
C PHE A 29 2.86 4.88 6.39
N GLY A 30 4.16 5.02 6.16
CA GLY A 30 4.80 6.30 5.86
C GLY A 30 4.26 6.92 4.58
N ILE A 31 4.21 6.16 3.49
CA ILE A 31 3.70 6.61 2.20
C ILE A 31 2.20 6.95 2.30
N ASN A 32 1.42 6.16 3.03
CA ASN A 32 -0.01 6.44 3.19
C ASN A 32 -0.25 7.82 3.81
N LYS A 33 0.50 8.18 4.86
CA LYS A 33 0.43 9.52 5.47
C LYS A 33 0.91 10.63 4.53
N LEU A 34 2.03 10.41 3.85
CA LEU A 34 2.56 11.38 2.89
C LEU A 34 1.58 11.62 1.75
N GLN A 35 0.93 10.57 1.25
CA GLN A 35 -0.06 10.66 0.19
C GLN A 35 -1.23 11.56 0.59
N THR A 36 -1.76 11.44 1.81
CA THR A 36 -2.84 12.33 2.30
C THR A 36 -2.46 13.80 2.25
N ILE A 37 -1.20 14.14 2.55
CA ILE A 37 -0.72 15.52 2.49
C ILE A 37 -0.57 15.98 1.05
N LEU A 38 0.02 15.15 0.18
CA LEU A 38 0.29 15.48 -1.21
C LEU A 38 -0.99 15.68 -2.01
N VAL A 39 -2.00 14.82 -1.82
CA VAL A 39 -3.29 14.95 -2.52
C VAL A 39 -4.12 16.15 -2.04
N ALA A 40 -3.80 16.70 -0.86
CA ALA A 40 -4.44 17.89 -0.32
C ALA A 40 -3.86 19.21 -0.85
N THR A 41 -2.77 19.16 -1.64
CA THR A 41 -2.17 20.35 -2.26
C THR A 41 -3.11 21.02 -3.28
N GLU A 42 -2.97 22.34 -3.47
CA GLU A 42 -3.85 23.10 -4.37
C GLU A 42 -3.79 22.64 -5.82
N GLU A 43 -2.62 22.18 -6.28
CA GLU A 43 -2.45 21.63 -7.62
C GLU A 43 -3.17 20.28 -7.76
N SER A 44 -3.01 19.40 -6.78
CA SER A 44 -3.66 18.07 -6.79
C SER A 44 -5.17 18.14 -6.60
N ARG A 45 -5.71 19.20 -5.98
CA ARG A 45 -7.16 19.44 -5.87
C ARG A 45 -7.83 19.80 -7.18
N LYS A 46 -7.07 20.37 -8.13
CA LYS A 46 -7.57 20.77 -9.45
C LYS A 46 -7.61 19.60 -10.44
N ASP A 47 -6.95 18.49 -10.11
CA ASP A 47 -6.96 17.29 -10.95
C ASP A 47 -8.29 16.50 -10.74
N PRO A 48 -9.14 16.36 -11.77
CA PRO A 48 -10.39 15.60 -11.69
C PRO A 48 -10.19 14.11 -11.44
N ARG A 49 -8.97 13.59 -11.59
CA ARG A 49 -8.62 12.18 -11.33
C ARG A 49 -8.32 11.90 -9.86
N ASN A 50 -8.18 12.93 -9.03
CA ASN A 50 -7.88 12.76 -7.62
C ASN A 50 -9.15 12.29 -6.86
N PRO A 51 -9.26 11.01 -6.48
CA PRO A 51 -10.44 10.51 -5.77
C PRO A 51 -10.52 11.07 -4.34
N TYR A 52 -9.41 11.59 -3.80
CA TYR A 52 -9.35 12.13 -2.45
C TYR A 52 -9.93 13.54 -2.33
N ALA A 53 -10.14 14.24 -3.45
CA ALA A 53 -10.83 15.53 -3.43
C ALA A 53 -12.24 15.40 -2.81
N GLN A 54 -12.95 14.31 -3.13
CA GLN A 54 -14.30 14.08 -2.60
C GLN A 54 -14.31 13.64 -1.13
N SER A 55 -13.34 12.84 -0.69
CA SER A 55 -13.26 12.39 0.71
C SER A 55 -12.74 13.47 1.65
N LEU A 56 -11.77 14.29 1.24
CA LEU A 56 -11.32 15.48 2.00
C LEU A 56 -12.44 16.52 2.15
N LEU A 57 -13.25 16.74 1.10
CA LEU A 57 -14.44 17.60 1.18
C LEU A 57 -15.49 17.07 2.16
N LYS A 58 -15.58 15.75 2.31
CA LYS A 58 -16.52 15.08 3.22
C LYS A 58 -16.04 15.07 4.69
N GLU A 59 -14.72 15.12 4.92
CA GLU A 59 -14.14 15.30 6.26
C GLU A 59 -14.11 16.76 6.72
N ALA A 60 -14.15 17.72 5.79
CA ALA A 60 -14.13 19.15 6.08
C ALA A 60 -15.52 19.76 6.38
N HIS A 61 -16.60 18.99 6.22
CA HIS A 61 -18.00 19.41 6.41
C HIS A 61 -18.66 18.60 7.53
#